data_AF-A0AA44SMP2-F1
#
_entry.id   AF-A0AA44SMP2-F1
#
_cell.length_a   1.000
_cell.length_b   1.000
_cell.length_c   1.000
_cell.angle_alpha   90.00
_cell.angle_beta   90.00
_cell.angle_gamma   90.00
#
_symmetry.space_group_name_H-M   'P 1'
#
loop_
_entity.id
_entity.type
_entity.pdbx_description
1 polymer ?
#
loop_
_entity_poly.entity_id
_entity_poly.type
_entity_poly.pdbx_seq_one_letter_code
_entity_poly.pdbx_strand_id
1 'polypeptide(L)'
;MRDIYHLLVKNSHEFKSLTNEDLAESSDLYAAGAFAINSALTLIGNLALDATAAEDYADDDARRDLILVSHVLRHLPRVALALNQSSEAADYVRAQRRATGEQS
;
A
#
# COMPACT_ATOMS: atom_id res chain seq x y z
N MET A 1 -12.85 -15.79 -5.07
CA MET A 1 -13.67 -14.57 -4.88
C MET A 1 -12.75 -13.40 -5.17
N ARG A 2 -13.00 -12.61 -6.24
CA ARG A 2 -12.22 -11.39 -6.52
C ARG A 2 -12.67 -10.33 -5.52
N ASP A 3 -11.84 -10.03 -4.52
CA ASP A 3 -12.02 -8.83 -3.73
C ASP A 3 -11.25 -7.65 -4.36
N ILE A 4 -11.50 -6.44 -3.86
CA ILE A 4 -10.88 -5.22 -4.40
C ILE A 4 -9.33 -5.27 -4.36
N TYR A 5 -8.74 -6.06 -3.47
CA TYR A 5 -7.29 -6.16 -3.33
C TYR A 5 -6.67 -7.03 -4.41
N HIS A 6 -7.36 -8.09 -4.84
CA HIS A 6 -6.95 -8.88 -6.02
C HIS A 6 -6.96 -8.09 -7.32
N LEU A 7 -7.68 -6.97 -7.39
CA LEU A 7 -7.64 -6.06 -8.54
C LEU A 7 -6.45 -5.10 -8.50
N LEU A 8 -5.89 -4.86 -7.30
CA LEU A 8 -4.72 -4.01 -7.10
C LEU A 8 -3.42 -4.77 -7.31
N VAL A 9 -3.38 -6.06 -6.99
CA VAL A 9 -2.20 -6.90 -7.20
C VAL A 9 -1.90 -7.04 -8.69
N LYS A 10 -0.71 -6.60 -9.08
CA LYS A 10 -0.14 -6.84 -10.41
C LYS A 10 0.80 -8.03 -10.38
N ASN A 11 0.59 -8.97 -11.29
CA ASN A 11 1.43 -10.16 -11.40
C ASN A 11 2.63 -9.90 -12.32
N SER A 12 3.70 -10.68 -12.15
CA SER A 12 4.91 -10.59 -12.99
C SER A 12 4.63 -10.68 -14.50
N HIS A 13 3.60 -11.42 -14.92
CA HIS A 13 3.21 -11.48 -16.33
C HIS A 13 2.73 -10.13 -16.88
N GLU A 14 2.03 -9.32 -16.07
CA GLU A 14 1.52 -8.01 -16.47
C GLU A 14 2.66 -6.99 -16.67
N PHE A 15 3.82 -7.25 -16.08
CA PHE A 15 5.01 -6.42 -16.17
C PHE A 15 5.92 -6.79 -17.35
N LYS A 16 5.74 -7.96 -17.98
CA LYS A 16 6.62 -8.45 -19.06
C LYS A 16 6.66 -7.57 -20.30
N SER A 17 5.60 -6.80 -20.57
CA SER A 17 5.52 -5.90 -21.72
C SER A 17 6.06 -4.50 -21.47
N LEU A 18 6.39 -4.15 -20.22
CA LEU A 18 6.89 -2.83 -19.87
C LEU A 18 8.37 -2.69 -20.20
N THR A 19 8.86 -1.47 -20.42
CA THR A 19 10.29 -1.23 -20.57
C THR A 19 11.02 -1.32 -19.24
N ASN A 20 12.35 -1.41 -19.25
CA ASN A 20 13.15 -1.39 -18.01
C ASN A 20 12.99 -0.09 -17.20
N GLU A 21 12.71 1.03 -17.86
CA GLU A 21 12.43 2.32 -17.23
C GLU A 21 11.04 2.30 -16.59
N ASP A 22 10.02 1.88 -17.34
CA ASP A 22 8.65 1.75 -16.84
C ASP A 22 8.55 0.74 -15.67
N LEU A 23 9.36 -0.32 -15.69
CA LEU A 23 9.45 -1.27 -14.56
C LEU A 23 10.01 -0.62 -13.31
N ALA A 24 11.04 0.22 -13.46
CA ALA A 24 11.63 0.94 -12.34
C ALA A 24 10.63 1.94 -11.76
N GLU A 25 9.99 2.74 -12.62
CA GLU A 25 8.95 3.69 -12.21
C GLU A 25 7.77 2.99 -11.54
N SER A 26 7.30 1.87 -12.12
CA SER A 26 6.21 1.08 -11.53
C SER A 26 6.57 0.55 -10.15
N SER A 27 7.78 0.01 -9.99
CA SER A 27 8.23 -0.49 -8.69
C SER A 27 8.26 0.63 -7.64
N ASP A 28 8.89 1.75 -7.97
CA ASP A 28 9.00 2.90 -7.09
C ASP A 28 7.63 3.48 -6.73
N LEU A 29 6.72 3.57 -7.69
CA LEU A 29 5.35 4.06 -7.48
C LEU A 29 4.58 3.18 -6.49
N TYR A 30 4.62 1.85 -6.68
CA TYR A 30 3.93 0.92 -5.79
C TYR A 30 4.55 0.91 -4.38
N ALA A 31 5.88 0.94 -4.28
CA ALA A 31 6.58 1.04 -3.00
C ALA A 31 6.25 2.34 -2.26
N ALA A 32 6.26 3.47 -2.96
CA ALA A 32 5.90 4.78 -2.41
C ALA A 32 4.44 4.81 -1.93
N GLY A 33 3.52 4.21 -2.69
CA GLY A 33 2.11 4.09 -2.29
C GLY A 33 1.94 3.26 -1.01
N ALA A 34 2.60 2.12 -0.90
CA ALA A 34 2.57 1.31 0.31
C ALA A 34 3.17 2.04 1.51
N PHE A 35 4.30 2.74 1.31
CA PHE A 35 4.94 3.56 2.34
C PHE A 35 4.02 4.69 2.83
N ALA A 36 3.35 5.40 1.91
CA ALA A 36 2.41 6.47 2.25
C ALA A 36 1.24 5.95 3.09
N ILE A 37 0.69 4.78 2.73
CA ILE A 37 -0.38 4.14 3.52
C ILE A 37 0.10 3.78 4.91
N ASN A 38 1.26 3.15 5.05
CA ASN A 38 1.81 2.78 6.35
C ASN A 38 2.08 4.02 7.21
N SER A 39 2.60 5.10 6.61
CA SER A 39 2.82 6.38 7.29
C SER A 39 1.50 6.98 7.79
N ALA A 40 0.44 6.93 6.99
CA ALA A 40 -0.89 7.37 7.40
C ALA A 40 -1.46 6.51 8.54
N LEU A 41 -1.28 5.19 8.50
CA LEU A 41 -1.68 4.29 9.58
C LEU A 41 -0.95 4.60 10.88
N THR A 42 0.35 4.89 10.84
CA THR A 42 1.12 5.34 12.00
C THR A 42 0.59 6.66 12.55
N LEU A 43 0.33 7.65 11.69
CA LEU A 43 -0.24 8.93 12.11
C LEU A 43 -1.60 8.74 12.79
N ILE A 44 -2.50 7.92 12.22
CA ILE A 44 -3.80 7.63 12.80
C ILE A 44 -3.65 6.95 14.16
N GLY A 45 -2.71 6.01 14.31
CA GLY A 45 -2.40 5.38 15.60
C GLY A 45 -1.94 6.38 16.65
N ASN A 46 -1.08 7.33 16.27
CA ASN A 46 -0.63 8.40 17.17
C ASN A 46 -1.79 9.32 17.58
N LEU A 47 -2.62 9.75 16.62
CA LEU A 47 -3.78 10.60 16.90
C LEU A 47 -4.81 9.89 17.81
N ALA A 48 -5.04 8.60 17.59
CA ALA A 48 -5.93 7.81 18.43
C ALA A 48 -5.39 7.69 19.86
N LEU A 49 -4.07 7.59 20.05
CA LEU A 49 -3.43 7.60 21.36
C LEU A 49 -3.57 8.98 22.03
N ASP A 50 -3.29 10.06 21.30
CA ASP A 50 -3.41 11.43 21.80
C ASP A 50 -4.84 11.74 22.25
N ALA A 51 -5.85 11.27 21.51
CA ALA A 51 -7.26 11.43 21.86
C ALA A 51 -7.64 10.81 23.22
N THR A 52 -6.94 9.76 23.67
CA THR A 52 -7.20 9.16 24.99
C THR A 52 -6.78 10.04 26.17
N ALA A 53 -5.90 11.03 25.92
CA ALA A 53 -5.42 11.97 26.92
C ALA A 53 -6.12 13.34 26.83
N ALA A 54 -7.03 13.53 25.89
CA ALA A 54 -7.72 14.79 25.67
C ALA A 54 -8.90 14.96 26.66
N GLU A 55 -8.85 16.00 27.48
CA GLU A 55 -9.87 16.29 28.50
C GLU A 55 -11.24 16.66 27.90
N ASP A 56 -11.24 17.22 26.68
CA ASP A 56 -12.43 17.74 26.01
C ASP A 56 -12.99 16.79 24.91
N TYR A 57 -12.51 15.54 24.85
CA TYR A 57 -12.92 14.61 23.80
C TYR A 57 -14.24 13.92 24.13
N ALA A 58 -15.33 14.38 23.50
CA ALA A 58 -16.68 13.91 23.79
C ALA A 58 -16.96 12.48 23.28
N ASP A 59 -17.82 11.75 23.98
CA ASP A 59 -18.18 10.36 23.64
C ASP A 59 -18.73 10.17 22.22
N ASP A 60 -19.51 11.14 21.72
CA ASP A 60 -20.07 11.10 20.37
C ASP A 60 -19.01 11.28 19.28
N ASP A 61 -18.02 12.15 19.52
CA ASP A 61 -16.87 12.35 18.64
C ASP A 61 -15.95 11.12 18.65
N ALA A 62 -15.69 10.56 19.84
CA ALA A 62 -14.95 9.32 20.01
C ALA A 62 -15.57 8.15 19.24
N ARG A 63 -16.90 8.00 19.32
CA ARG A 63 -17.62 6.95 18.60
C ARG A 63 -17.52 7.14 17.08
N ARG A 64 -17.68 8.37 16.59
CA ARG A 64 -17.57 8.68 15.15
C ARG A 64 -16.18 8.39 14.62
N ASP A 65 -15.14 8.83 15.32
CA ASP A 65 -13.76 8.65 14.89
C ASP A 65 -13.35 7.18 14.96
N LEU A 66 -13.78 6.44 15.98
CA LEU A 66 -13.55 5.01 16.07
C LEU A 66 -14.16 4.25 14.88
N ILE A 67 -15.34 4.66 14.39
CA ILE A 67 -15.93 4.10 13.17
C ILE A 67 -15.01 4.37 11.97
N LEU A 68 -14.53 5.59 11.79
CA LEU A 68 -13.63 5.94 10.68
C LEU A 68 -12.29 5.18 10.75
N VAL A 69 -11.68 5.09 11.94
CA VAL A 69 -10.48 4.30 12.18
C VAL A 69 -10.72 2.82 11.86
N SER A 70 -11.89 2.27 12.24
CA SER A 70 -12.23 0.87 11.92
C SER A 70 -12.30 0.61 10.42
N HIS A 71 -12.82 1.57 9.63
CA HIS A 71 -12.82 1.47 8.16
C HIS A 71 -11.40 1.47 7.61
N VAL A 72 -10.55 2.38 8.09
CA VAL A 72 -9.15 2.45 7.69
C VAL A 72 -8.42 1.13 7.99
N LEU A 73 -8.51 0.63 9.21
CA LEU A 73 -7.82 -0.60 9.64
C LEU A 73 -8.32 -1.84 8.92
N ARG A 74 -9.60 -1.87 8.51
CA ARG A 74 -10.16 -2.99 7.72
C ARG A 74 -9.63 -3.04 6.29
N HIS A 75 -9.24 -1.90 5.72
CA HIS A 75 -8.98 -1.78 4.29
C HIS A 75 -7.52 -1.46 3.95
N LEU A 76 -6.96 -0.40 4.53
CA LEU A 76 -5.67 0.14 4.12
C LEU A 76 -4.49 -0.84 4.29
N PRO A 77 -4.40 -1.66 5.35
CA PRO A 77 -3.29 -2.62 5.46
C PRO A 77 -3.23 -3.61 4.28
N ARG A 78 -4.40 -4.05 3.78
CA ARG A 78 -4.48 -4.96 2.64
C ARG A 78 -4.18 -4.26 1.31
N VAL A 79 -4.50 -2.96 1.19
CA VAL A 79 -4.08 -2.13 0.06
C VAL A 79 -2.56 -2.00 0.05
N ALA A 80 -1.93 -1.64 1.19
CA ALA A 80 -0.48 -1.53 1.29
C ALA A 80 0.23 -2.85 0.93
N LEU A 81 -0.31 -3.99 1.38
CA LEU A 81 0.22 -5.30 1.01
C LEU A 81 0.13 -5.56 -0.50
N ALA A 82 -0.99 -5.23 -1.14
CA ALA A 82 -1.16 -5.43 -2.58
C ALA A 82 -0.20 -4.54 -3.41
N LEU A 83 0.05 -3.32 -2.94
CA LEU A 83 1.04 -2.42 -3.55
C LEU A 83 2.46 -2.98 -3.39
N ASN A 84 2.85 -3.41 -2.19
CA ASN A 84 4.16 -4.05 -1.97
C ASN A 84 4.36 -5.27 -2.87
N GLN A 85 3.36 -6.14 -2.99
CA GLN A 85 3.41 -7.29 -3.89
C GLN A 85 3.61 -6.89 -5.36
N SER A 86 3.01 -5.78 -5.78
CA SER A 86 3.14 -5.27 -7.14
C SER A 86 4.53 -4.67 -7.39
N SER A 87 5.10 -3.97 -6.40
CA SER A 87 6.50 -3.50 -6.44
C SER A 87 7.48 -4.68 -6.53
N GLU A 88 7.34 -5.68 -5.65
CA GLU A 88 8.17 -6.89 -5.66
C GLU A 88 8.09 -7.64 -6.99
N ALA A 89 6.90 -7.71 -7.59
CA ALA A 89 6.70 -8.34 -8.90
C ALA A 89 7.40 -7.57 -10.04
N ALA A 90 7.38 -6.23 -10.02
CA ALA A 90 8.10 -5.40 -10.98
C ALA A 90 9.63 -5.56 -10.84
N ASP A 91 10.13 -5.53 -9.60
CA ASP A 91 11.55 -5.74 -9.29
C ASP A 91 12.02 -7.15 -9.69
N TYR A 92 11.18 -8.16 -9.48
CA TYR A 92 11.47 -9.53 -9.89
C TYR A 92 11.68 -9.62 -11.41
N VAL A 93 10.79 -9.03 -12.22
CA VAL A 93 10.93 -9.03 -13.68
C VAL A 93 12.19 -8.28 -14.11
N ARG A 94 12.50 -7.15 -13.46
CA ARG A 94 13.70 -6.37 -13.74
C ARG A 94 14.98 -7.14 -13.39
N ALA A 95 14.99 -7.85 -12.26
CA ALA A 95 16.11 -8.71 -11.85
C ALA A 95 16.28 -9.90 -12.82
N GLN A 96 15.17 -10.50 -13.26
CA GLN A 96 15.18 -11.56 -14.28
C GLN A 96 15.80 -11.08 -15.59
N ARG A 97 15.39 -9.91 -16.11
CA ARG A 97 15.96 -9.32 -17.34
C ARG A 97 17.45 -9.05 -17.24
N ARG A 98 17.90 -8.52 -16.10
CA ARG A 98 19.34 -8.32 -15.83
C ARG A 98 20.12 -9.63 -15.84
N ALA A 99 19.54 -10.71 -15.32
CA ALA A 99 20.17 -12.03 -15.32
C ALA A 99 20.21 -12.68 -16.72
N THR A 100 19.22 -12.41 -17.57
CA THR A 100 19.14 -12.94 -18.94
C THR A 100 19.82 -12.07 -20.00
N GLY A 101 20.21 -10.83 -19.65
CA GLY A 101 20.80 -9.87 -20.57
C GLY A 101 19.78 -9.19 -21.49
N GLU A 102 18.50 -9.29 -21.19
CA GLU A 102 17.41 -8.71 -21.97
C GLU A 102 17.33 -7.19 -21.75
N GLN A 103 17.44 -6.43 -22.83
CA GLN A 103 17.29 -4.97 -22.86
C GLN A 103 15.98 -4.63 -23.58
N SER A 104 14.88 -4.62 -22.86
CA SER A 104 13.65 -3.94 -23.27
C SER A 104 13.07 -3.28 -22.03
#